data_AF-V5I3W3-F1
#
_entry.id   AF-V5I3W3-F1
#
_cell.length_a   1.000
_cell.length_b   1.000
_cell.length_c   1.000
_cell.angle_alpha   90.00
_cell.angle_beta   90.00
_cell.angle_gamma   90.00
#
_symmetry.space_group_name_H-M   'P 1'
#
loop_
_entity.id
_entity.type
_entity.pdbx_description
1 polymer ?
#
loop_
_entity_poly.entity_id
_entity_poly.type
_entity_poly.pdbx_seq_one_letter_code
_entity_poly.pdbx_strand_id
1 'polypeptide(L)'
;VNIIWDLQSAFPTGSFAHSGGFEAAGQRGFIDRAGSFMTPFMREAHQQWTNPEAIRSLDCKLSASLTNHVASRASIQQGRSLIQTACATYAAPQLVSLQDQIYDEELNGHQAVMYGVLCGFLGIPETQAAISFLFGTLRTMVASAVRLGTTGTLEEQGEDALHCL
;
A
#
# COMPACT_ATOMS: atom_id res chain seq x y z
N VAL A 1 17.45 -1.49 17.27
CA VAL A 1 16.52 -0.37 17.04
C VAL A 1 15.74 -0.70 15.79
N ASN A 2 14.42 -0.83 15.91
CA ASN A 2 13.61 -1.71 15.07
C ASN A 2 13.08 -0.96 13.84
N ILE A 3 13.92 -0.85 12.79
CA ILE A 3 13.68 -0.08 11.55
C ILE A 3 12.31 -0.43 10.91
N ILE A 4 11.83 -1.65 11.11
CA ILE A 4 10.52 -2.12 10.63
C ILE A 4 9.36 -1.39 11.32
N TRP A 5 9.46 -1.05 12.60
CA TRP A 5 8.43 -0.27 13.30
C TRP A 5 8.43 1.19 12.88
N ASP A 6 9.59 1.77 12.58
CA ASP A 6 9.70 3.15 12.09
C ASP A 6 9.13 3.28 10.66
N LEU A 7 9.35 2.29 9.80
CA LEU A 7 8.62 2.17 8.53
C LEU A 7 7.11 2.17 8.80
N GLN A 8 6.61 1.40 9.77
CA GLN A 8 5.18 1.33 10.04
C GLN A 8 4.57 2.61 10.66
N SER A 9 5.34 3.42 11.40
CA SER A 9 4.86 4.65 12.04
C SER A 9 5.00 5.88 11.13
N ALA A 10 5.98 5.90 10.23
CA ALA A 10 6.25 7.00 9.31
C ALA A 10 5.28 7.06 8.11
N PHE A 11 4.46 6.02 7.88
CA PHE A 11 3.43 6.03 6.84
C PHE A 11 2.04 6.26 7.44
N PRO A 12 1.56 7.52 7.50
CA PRO A 12 0.15 7.79 7.72
C PRO A 12 -0.59 7.27 6.48
N THR A 13 -1.11 6.05 6.55
CA THR A 13 -1.98 5.47 5.52
C THR A 13 -3.37 6.13 5.61
N GLY A 14 -3.40 7.44 5.42
CA GLY A 14 -4.60 8.20 5.16
C GLY A 14 -4.84 8.24 3.66
N SER A 15 -5.65 7.31 3.13
CA SER A 15 -6.63 7.60 2.07
C SER A 15 -7.48 6.37 1.75
N PHE A 16 -8.62 6.27 2.41
CA PHE A 16 -9.80 5.59 1.86
C PHE A 16 -10.95 6.58 1.99
N ALA A 17 -10.91 7.62 1.16
CA ALA A 17 -11.98 8.60 0.99
C ALA A 17 -12.65 8.38 -0.39
N HIS A 18 -13.24 7.20 -0.60
CA HIS A 18 -14.51 7.07 -1.34
C HIS A 18 -15.07 5.65 -1.20
N SER A 19 -16.25 5.56 -0.59
CA SER A 19 -17.04 4.36 -0.34
C SER A 19 -17.62 3.79 -1.64
N GLY A 20 -16.84 2.99 -2.36
CA GLY A 20 -17.34 2.25 -3.53
C GLY A 20 -16.57 0.99 -3.90
N GLY A 21 -15.35 0.78 -3.37
CA GLY A 21 -14.55 -0.42 -3.64
C GLY A 21 -14.77 -1.58 -2.66
N PHE A 22 -15.34 -1.31 -1.47
CA PHE A 22 -15.41 -2.30 -0.39
C PHE A 22 -16.59 -3.26 -0.51
N GLU A 23 -17.76 -2.78 -0.99
CA GLU A 23 -18.92 -3.64 -1.25
C GLU A 23 -18.64 -4.69 -2.33
N ALA A 24 -17.79 -4.38 -3.33
CA ALA A 24 -17.39 -5.34 -4.37
C ALA A 24 -16.38 -6.38 -3.86
N ALA A 25 -15.53 -6.04 -2.88
CA ALA A 25 -14.49 -6.93 -2.37
C ALA A 25 -15.01 -7.92 -1.30
N GLY A 26 -16.09 -7.56 -0.61
CA GLY A 26 -16.67 -8.38 0.47
C GLY A 26 -17.34 -9.67 0.00
N GLN A 27 -17.84 -9.76 -1.24
CA GLN A 27 -18.65 -10.90 -1.66
C GLN A 27 -17.88 -12.17 -2.09
N ARG A 28 -16.54 -12.18 -2.20
CA ARG A 28 -15.86 -13.30 -2.92
C ARG A 28 -14.43 -13.68 -2.52
N GLY A 29 -13.93 -13.31 -1.34
CA GLY A 29 -12.58 -13.73 -0.92
C GLY A 29 -11.44 -13.13 -1.76
N PHE A 30 -11.68 -11.97 -2.39
CA PHE A 30 -10.68 -11.22 -3.17
C PHE A 30 -9.52 -10.69 -2.31
N ILE A 31 -9.77 -10.58 -1.01
CA ILE A 31 -8.91 -9.90 -0.04
C ILE A 31 -7.68 -10.73 0.32
N ASP A 32 -7.80 -12.06 0.34
CA ASP A 32 -6.67 -13.00 0.50
C ASP A 32 -5.77 -13.03 -0.75
N ARG A 33 -6.38 -12.79 -1.92
CA ARG A 33 -5.72 -12.80 -3.22
C ARG A 33 -4.89 -11.55 -3.49
N ALA A 34 -5.27 -10.37 -3.00
CA ALA A 34 -4.56 -9.12 -3.29
C ALA A 34 -3.17 -9.05 -2.61
N GLY A 35 -3.09 -9.39 -1.31
CA GLY A 35 -1.81 -9.49 -0.59
C GLY A 35 -0.93 -10.60 -1.17
N SER A 36 -1.52 -11.77 -1.45
CA SER A 36 -0.83 -12.90 -2.10
C SER A 36 -0.32 -12.55 -3.51
N PHE A 37 -1.11 -11.81 -4.30
CA PHE A 37 -0.77 -11.44 -5.67
C PHE A 37 0.39 -10.44 -5.75
N MET A 38 0.45 -9.47 -4.83
CA MET A 38 1.48 -8.43 -4.84
C MET A 38 2.81 -8.87 -4.18
N THR A 39 2.76 -9.89 -3.32
CA THR A 39 3.94 -10.44 -2.63
C THR A 39 5.06 -10.91 -3.58
N PRO A 40 4.82 -11.68 -4.67
CA PRO A 40 5.89 -12.08 -5.59
C PRO A 40 6.59 -10.89 -6.24
N PHE A 41 5.85 -9.84 -6.63
CA PHE A 41 6.45 -8.62 -7.18
C PHE A 41 7.34 -7.90 -6.15
N MET A 42 6.90 -7.85 -4.90
CA MET A 42 7.69 -7.27 -3.81
C MET A 42 8.98 -8.06 -3.57
N ARG A 43 8.93 -9.40 -3.57
CA ARG A 43 10.10 -10.27 -3.39
C ARG A 43 11.07 -10.15 -4.57
N GLU A 44 10.56 -10.13 -5.79
CA GLU A 44 11.40 -9.97 -6.98
C GLU A 44 12.04 -8.58 -7.05
N ALA A 45 11.32 -7.53 -6.70
CA ALA A 45 11.86 -6.18 -6.57
C ALA A 45 12.92 -6.07 -5.46
N HIS A 46 12.74 -6.81 -4.35
CA HIS A 46 13.73 -6.92 -3.28
C HIS A 46 15.02 -7.59 -3.76
N GLN A 47 14.92 -8.67 -4.54
CA GLN A 47 16.10 -9.36 -5.06
C GLN A 47 16.83 -8.57 -6.16
N GLN A 48 16.08 -7.82 -6.97
CA GLN A 48 16.60 -7.08 -8.12
C GLN A 48 16.76 -5.57 -7.87
N TRP A 49 16.79 -5.14 -6.60
CA TRP A 49 16.81 -3.72 -6.23
C TRP A 49 17.97 -2.91 -6.85
N THR A 50 19.07 -3.57 -7.20
CA THR A 50 20.24 -2.95 -7.85
C THR A 50 20.08 -2.79 -9.37
N ASN A 51 19.12 -3.48 -10.00
CA ASN A 51 18.91 -3.48 -11.45
C ASN A 51 17.69 -2.61 -11.84
N PRO A 52 17.89 -1.35 -12.29
CA PRO A 52 16.80 -0.44 -12.59
C PRO A 52 15.89 -0.91 -13.74
N GLU A 53 16.43 -1.58 -14.76
CA GLU A 53 15.63 -2.09 -15.87
C GLU A 53 14.68 -3.21 -15.43
N ALA A 54 15.15 -4.08 -14.52
CA ALA A 54 14.32 -5.11 -13.95
C ALA A 54 13.18 -4.52 -13.10
N ILE A 55 13.48 -3.51 -12.28
CA ILE A 55 12.47 -2.79 -11.49
C ILE A 55 11.42 -2.15 -12.41
N ARG A 56 11.84 -1.51 -13.50
CA ARG A 56 10.94 -0.92 -14.49
C ARG A 56 10.05 -1.97 -15.16
N SER A 57 10.63 -3.10 -15.56
CA SER A 57 9.87 -4.22 -16.13
C SER A 57 8.84 -4.76 -15.15
N LEU A 58 9.22 -4.90 -13.87
CA LEU A 58 8.33 -5.39 -12.82
C LEU A 58 7.17 -4.44 -12.52
N ASP A 59 7.45 -3.15 -12.42
CA ASP A 59 6.45 -2.12 -12.17
C ASP A 59 5.44 -2.04 -13.32
N CYS A 60 5.90 -2.13 -14.57
CA CYS A 60 5.05 -2.21 -15.75
C CYS A 60 4.18 -3.47 -15.75
N LYS A 61 4.74 -4.66 -15.45
CA LYS A 61 3.98 -5.91 -15.35
C LYS A 61 2.90 -5.84 -14.26
N LEU A 62 3.22 -5.24 -13.12
CA LEU A 62 2.26 -5.05 -12.03
C LEU A 62 1.14 -4.10 -12.45
N SER A 63 1.48 -2.99 -13.10
CA SER A 63 0.48 -2.05 -13.67
C SER A 63 -0.47 -2.76 -14.64
N ALA A 64 0.06 -3.55 -15.58
CA ALA A 64 -0.73 -4.33 -16.53
C ALA A 64 -1.60 -5.41 -15.87
N SER A 65 -1.19 -5.91 -14.70
CA SER A 65 -1.95 -6.93 -13.97
C SER A 65 -3.09 -6.37 -13.11
N LEU A 66 -3.05 -5.08 -12.78
CA LEU A 66 -4.08 -4.40 -12.00
C LEU A 66 -5.16 -3.82 -12.93
N THR A 67 -6.12 -4.65 -13.34
CA THR A 67 -7.23 -4.26 -14.22
C THR A 67 -8.22 -3.28 -13.57
N ASN A 68 -8.23 -3.18 -12.23
CA ASN A 68 -9.03 -2.21 -11.50
C ASN A 68 -8.24 -0.90 -11.31
N HIS A 69 -8.67 0.15 -12.02
CA HIS A 69 -8.05 1.47 -11.96
C HIS A 69 -8.06 2.10 -10.54
N VAL A 70 -9.03 1.78 -9.69
CA VAL A 70 -9.04 2.25 -8.29
C VAL A 70 -7.89 1.61 -7.49
N ALA A 71 -7.72 0.29 -7.64
CA ALA A 71 -6.64 -0.43 -6.98
C ALA A 71 -5.26 -0.02 -7.52
N SER A 72 -5.14 0.17 -8.84
CA SER A 72 -3.92 0.64 -9.47
C SER A 72 -3.51 2.03 -8.96
N ARG A 73 -4.44 3.01 -8.98
CA ARG A 73 -4.17 4.35 -8.43
C ARG A 73 -3.80 4.33 -6.95
N ALA A 74 -4.50 3.54 -6.13
CA ALA A 74 -4.19 3.42 -4.71
C ALA A 74 -2.79 2.84 -4.47
N SER A 75 -2.38 1.85 -5.28
CA SER A 75 -1.05 1.25 -5.23
C SER A 75 0.05 2.24 -5.62
N ILE A 76 -0.16 3.00 -6.70
CA ILE A 76 0.75 4.05 -7.16
C ILE A 76 0.90 5.13 -6.08
N GLN A 77 -0.23 5.65 -5.58
CA GLN A 77 -0.21 6.72 -4.58
C GLN A 77 0.58 6.31 -3.32
N GLN A 78 0.40 5.08 -2.85
CA GLN A 78 1.11 4.56 -1.69
C GLN A 78 2.61 4.36 -1.97
N GLY A 79 2.98 3.83 -3.14
CA GLY A 79 4.39 3.62 -3.48
C GLY A 79 5.16 4.93 -3.71
N ARG A 80 4.53 5.94 -4.34
CA ARG A 80 5.12 7.27 -4.50
C ARG A 80 5.35 7.96 -3.16
N SER A 81 4.36 7.92 -2.27
CA SER A 81 4.50 8.46 -0.91
C SER A 81 5.59 7.75 -0.11
N LEU A 82 5.72 6.43 -0.28
CA LEU A 82 6.75 5.61 0.36
C LEU A 82 8.16 6.08 -0.03
N ILE A 83 8.43 6.22 -1.33
CA ILE A 83 9.75 6.68 -1.82
C ILE A 83 10.01 8.12 -1.42
N GLN A 84 9.01 9.00 -1.47
CA GLN A 84 9.15 10.38 -1.03
C GLN A 84 9.60 10.48 0.43
N THR A 85 8.96 9.74 1.33
CA THR A 85 9.37 9.70 2.75
C THR A 85 10.77 9.09 2.89
N ALA A 86 11.07 8.00 2.18
CA ALA A 86 12.38 7.36 2.25
C ALA A 86 13.51 8.30 1.77
N CYS A 87 13.28 9.09 0.71
CA CYS A 87 14.23 10.10 0.26
C CYS A 87 14.48 11.16 1.34
N ALA A 88 13.42 11.64 2.00
CA ALA A 88 13.54 12.61 3.10
C ALA A 88 14.26 12.03 4.34
N THR A 89 14.10 10.73 4.62
CA THR A 89 14.72 10.08 5.79
C THR A 89 16.18 9.69 5.55
N TYR A 90 16.51 9.10 4.39
CA TYR A 90 17.82 8.50 4.14
C TYR A 90 18.73 9.35 3.24
N ALA A 91 18.18 10.30 2.47
CA ALA A 91 18.91 11.17 1.54
C ALA A 91 19.91 10.44 0.62
N ALA A 92 19.60 9.19 0.25
CA ALA A 92 20.49 8.33 -0.51
C ALA A 92 20.35 8.58 -2.03
N PRO A 93 21.46 8.68 -2.80
CA PRO A 93 21.41 8.95 -4.24
C PRO A 93 20.57 7.93 -5.04
N GLN A 94 20.58 6.66 -4.63
CA GLN A 94 19.80 5.61 -5.27
C GLN A 94 18.30 5.82 -5.13
N LEU A 95 17.84 6.31 -3.97
CA LEU A 95 16.43 6.61 -3.72
C LEU A 95 15.99 7.87 -4.45
N VAL A 96 16.86 8.89 -4.52
CA VAL A 96 16.59 10.11 -5.29
C VAL A 96 16.48 9.77 -6.79
N SER A 97 17.39 8.97 -7.34
CA SER A 97 17.30 8.53 -8.74
C SER A 97 16.04 7.71 -9.02
N LEU A 98 15.59 6.89 -8.06
CA LEU A 98 14.32 6.17 -8.18
C LEU A 98 13.13 7.15 -8.15
N GLN A 99 13.19 8.18 -7.30
CA GLN A 99 12.18 9.23 -7.23
C GLN A 99 12.10 10.04 -8.52
N ASP A 100 13.24 10.39 -9.12
CA ASP A 100 13.31 11.10 -10.41
C ASP A 100 12.68 10.27 -11.52
N GLN A 101 12.99 8.97 -11.61
CA GLN A 101 12.35 8.06 -12.58
C GLN A 101 10.82 7.97 -12.42
N ILE A 102 10.30 8.15 -11.21
CA ILE A 102 8.85 8.21 -10.95
C ILE A 102 8.26 9.57 -11.37
N TYR A 103 9.02 10.66 -11.23
CA TYR A 103 8.59 11.99 -11.69
C TYR A 103 8.64 12.13 -13.21
N ASP A 104 9.63 11.51 -13.85
CA ASP A 104 9.80 11.46 -15.31
C ASP A 104 8.86 10.46 -15.99
N GLU A 105 7.94 9.85 -15.23
CA GLU A 105 6.95 8.86 -15.69
C GLU A 105 7.56 7.58 -16.30
N GLU A 106 8.85 7.31 -16.06
CA GLU A 106 9.49 6.05 -16.45
C GLU A 106 9.05 4.88 -15.55
N LEU A 107 8.63 5.19 -14.33
CA LEU A 107 8.07 4.26 -13.34
C LEU A 107 6.70 4.77 -12.88
N ASN A 108 5.72 3.87 -12.76
CA ASN A 108 4.43 4.19 -12.16
C ASN A 108 4.58 4.39 -10.64
N GLY A 109 5.45 3.62 -10.00
CA GLY A 109 5.71 3.73 -8.56
C GLY A 109 4.76 2.89 -7.72
N HIS A 110 4.49 1.63 -8.09
CA HIS A 110 3.60 0.76 -7.34
C HIS A 110 4.17 0.37 -5.97
N GLN A 111 3.33 0.42 -4.93
CA GLN A 111 3.70 0.14 -3.54
C GLN A 111 4.49 -1.15 -3.34
N ALA A 112 4.09 -2.26 -3.98
CA ALA A 112 4.78 -3.55 -3.79
C ALA A 112 6.22 -3.52 -4.30
N VAL A 113 6.44 -2.93 -5.48
CA VAL A 113 7.77 -2.80 -6.09
C VAL A 113 8.62 -1.84 -5.29
N MET A 114 8.08 -0.65 -4.96
CA MET A 114 8.80 0.37 -4.20
C MET A 114 9.19 -0.10 -2.79
N TYR A 115 8.31 -0.86 -2.13
CA TYR A 115 8.59 -1.45 -0.83
C TYR A 115 9.67 -2.54 -0.91
N GLY A 116 9.62 -3.38 -1.95
CA GLY A 116 10.68 -4.37 -2.23
C GLY A 116 12.05 -3.72 -2.40
N VAL A 117 12.13 -2.70 -3.27
CA VAL A 117 13.37 -1.95 -3.52
C VAL A 117 13.89 -1.30 -2.25
N LEU A 118 13.03 -0.63 -1.46
CA LEU A 118 13.43 0.01 -0.22
C LEU A 118 13.96 -1.00 0.81
N CYS A 119 13.29 -2.15 0.98
CA CYS A 119 13.76 -3.18 1.89
C CYS A 119 15.08 -3.81 1.43
N GLY A 120 15.28 -3.98 0.12
CA GLY A 120 16.56 -4.43 -0.46
C GLY A 120 17.67 -3.44 -0.18
N PHE A 121 17.42 -2.14 -0.42
CA PHE A 121 18.34 -1.04 -0.12
C PHE A 121 18.72 -0.97 1.37
N LEU A 122 17.75 -1.15 2.28
CA LEU A 122 17.97 -1.12 3.73
C LEU A 122 18.62 -2.41 4.28
N GLY A 123 18.86 -3.42 3.44
CA GLY A 123 19.43 -4.69 3.86
C GLY A 123 18.49 -5.53 4.74
N ILE A 124 17.17 -5.27 4.67
CA ILE A 124 16.18 -6.05 5.41
C ILE A 124 16.04 -7.43 4.73
N PRO A 125 16.10 -8.55 5.47
CA PRO A 125 15.93 -9.86 4.87
C PRO A 125 14.58 -10.01 4.16
N GLU A 126 14.60 -10.63 2.97
CA GLU A 126 13.42 -10.81 2.11
C GLU A 126 12.20 -11.37 2.88
N THR A 127 12.42 -12.41 3.69
CA THR A 127 11.36 -13.02 4.51
C THR A 127 10.75 -12.05 5.51
N GLN A 128 11.56 -11.24 6.18
CA GLN A 128 11.07 -10.23 7.13
C GLN A 128 10.32 -9.12 6.42
N ALA A 129 10.83 -8.69 5.26
CA ALA A 129 10.18 -7.69 4.44
C ALA A 129 8.82 -8.17 3.91
N ALA A 130 8.71 -9.42 3.45
CA ALA A 130 7.46 -10.03 3.02
C ALA A 130 6.43 -10.16 4.16
N ILE A 131 6.87 -10.61 5.35
CA ILE A 131 6.01 -10.68 6.54
C ILE A 131 5.50 -9.28 6.92
N SER A 132 6.39 -8.28 6.95
CA SER A 132 6.03 -6.89 7.24
C SER A 132 5.03 -6.34 6.22
N PHE A 133 5.24 -6.60 4.93
CA PHE A 133 4.37 -6.16 3.85
C PHE A 133 2.95 -6.75 3.99
N LEU A 134 2.86 -8.06 4.24
CA LEU A 134 1.58 -8.74 4.43
C LEU A 134 0.86 -8.24 5.69
N PHE A 135 1.60 -8.05 6.78
CA PHE A 135 1.04 -7.52 8.03
C PHE A 135 0.54 -6.08 7.89
N GLY A 136 1.28 -5.23 7.15
CA GLY A 136 0.82 -3.87 6.82
C GLY A 136 -0.49 -3.87 6.03
N THR A 137 -0.62 -4.79 5.07
CA THR A 137 -1.86 -4.97 4.28
C THR A 137 -3.03 -5.44 5.15
N LEU A 138 -2.80 -6.37 6.08
CA LEU A 138 -3.82 -6.82 7.03
C LEU A 138 -4.26 -5.69 7.98
N ARG A 139 -3.32 -4.86 8.43
CA ARG A 139 -3.62 -3.73 9.32
C ARG A 139 -4.51 -2.68 8.63
N THR A 140 -4.20 -2.31 7.39
CA THR A 140 -5.01 -1.34 6.62
C THR A 140 -6.40 -1.91 6.32
N MET A 141 -6.50 -3.22 6.10
CA MET A 141 -7.77 -3.93 5.93
C MET A 141 -8.63 -3.90 7.20
N VAL A 142 -8.07 -4.25 8.37
CA VAL A 142 -8.79 -4.20 9.64
C VAL A 142 -9.22 -2.77 9.97
N ALA A 143 -8.35 -1.78 9.78
CA ALA A 143 -8.70 -0.37 9.99
C ALA A 143 -9.83 0.10 9.06
N SER A 144 -9.85 -0.37 7.80
CA SER A 144 -10.92 -0.06 6.85
C SER A 144 -12.23 -0.78 7.21
N ALA A 145 -12.16 -2.04 7.66
CA ALA A 145 -13.32 -2.80 8.11
C ALA A 145 -13.94 -2.19 9.37
N VAL A 146 -13.13 -1.72 10.33
CA VAL A 146 -13.62 -0.99 11.50
C VAL A 146 -14.33 0.28 11.07
N ARG A 147 -13.76 1.09 10.15
CA ARG A 147 -14.43 2.31 9.64
C ARG A 147 -15.79 2.03 8.98
N LEU A 148 -15.92 0.88 8.32
CA LEU A 148 -17.17 0.46 7.68
C LEU A 148 -18.15 -0.19 8.66
N GLY A 149 -17.66 -0.81 9.73
CA GLY A 149 -18.48 -1.29 10.85
C GLY A 149 -18.95 -0.17 11.79
N THR A 150 -18.19 0.93 11.91
CA THR A 150 -18.53 2.07 12.76
C THR A 150 -19.45 3.10 12.09
N THR A 151 -19.88 2.86 10.85
CA THR A 151 -20.92 3.69 10.19
C THR A 151 -22.33 3.13 10.37
N GLY A 152 -22.50 2.12 11.23
CA GLY A 152 -23.78 1.54 11.64
C GLY A 152 -24.17 1.83 13.10
N THR A 153 -23.85 3.01 13.66
CA THR A 153 -24.36 3.43 14.98
C THR A 153 -24.99 4.82 14.93
N LEU A 154 -25.89 5.04 13.98
CA LEU A 154 -26.85 6.16 13.98
C LEU A 154 -28.27 5.69 13.66
N GLU A 155 -28.70 4.56 14.24
CA GLU A 155 -30.13 4.27 14.44
C GLU A 155 -30.39 3.92 15.91
N GLU A 156 -29.79 4.68 16.83
CA GLU A 156 -30.07 4.57 18.26
C GLU A 156 -30.36 5.94 18.89
N GLN A 157 -30.97 6.88 18.14
CA GLN A 157 -31.69 8.03 18.71
C GLN A 157 -32.91 8.38 17.86
N GLY A 158 -34.10 8.07 18.40
CA GLY A 158 -35.39 8.36 17.77
C GLY A 158 -36.62 7.83 18.52
N GLU A 159 -36.49 7.14 19.66
CA GLU A 159 -37.54 7.11 20.69
C GLU A 159 -37.38 8.38 21.54
N ASP A 160 -38.18 9.42 21.23
CA ASP A 160 -38.71 10.44 22.18
C ASP A 160 -39.26 11.69 21.46
N ALA A 161 -40.29 11.53 20.62
CA ALA A 161 -41.09 12.67 20.13
C ALA A 161 -42.57 12.31 19.92
N LEU A 162 -43.19 11.60 20.88
CA LEU A 162 -44.64 11.32 20.90
C LEU A 162 -45.30 11.83 22.20
N HIS A 163 -44.91 13.03 22.65
CA HIS A 163 -45.58 13.69 23.78
C HIS A 163 -45.74 15.20 23.54
N CYS A 164 -46.57 15.56 22.55
CA CYS A 164 -47.20 16.87 22.40
C CYS A 164 -48.50 16.74 21.57
N LEU A 165 -49.48 16.05 22.16
CA LEU A 165 -50.90 16.38 22.07
C LEU A 165 -51.34 16.78 23.49
#